data_AF-A0A9D6TNR1-F1
#
_entry.id   AF-A0A9D6TNR1-F1
#
_cell.length_a   1.000
_cell.length_b   1.000
_cell.length_c   1.000
_cell.angle_alpha   90.00
_cell.angle_beta   90.00
_cell.angle_gamma   90.00
#
_symmetry.space_group_name_H-M   'P 1'
#
loop_
_entity.id
_entity.type
_entity.pdbx_description
1 polymer ?
#
loop_
_entity_poly.entity_id
_entity_poly.type
_entity_poly.pdbx_seq_one_letter_code
_entity_poly.pdbx_strand_id
1 'polypeptide(L)'
;MADDFGVGNIRAHHPANATSTPFLDQLVQQRMSLSHAHAASGACTRSRYGLPTGRYTWRTRFLGHALVLYGARIIQRECATCFLKEHGYHAVCVGKRYVGRKWPVPQANRGVSRADERHGQMSLTRNFTRRLGGEPTQRGFDEYFGVDALNYFRVAFIENVAVVVQPNVWYDYASSEGGARFTSHAC
;
A
#
# COMPACT_ATOMS: atom_id res chain seq x y z
N MET A 1 -8.55 5.08 -5.84
CA MET A 1 -8.73 4.97 -4.37
C MET A 1 -7.79 5.98 -3.73
N ALA A 2 -8.32 6.90 -2.92
CA ALA A 2 -7.51 7.80 -2.10
C ALA A 2 -7.19 7.15 -0.74
N ASP A 3 -6.08 7.55 -0.11
CA ASP A 3 -5.64 7.05 1.21
C ASP A 3 -5.85 8.15 2.24
N ASP A 4 -6.47 7.82 3.38
CA ASP A 4 -6.81 8.76 4.46
C ASP A 4 -7.56 10.03 4.00
N PHE A 5 -8.39 9.88 2.96
CA PHE A 5 -9.18 10.95 2.35
C PHE A 5 -10.66 10.81 2.74
N GLY A 6 -11.17 11.79 3.47
CA GLY A 6 -12.56 11.85 3.93
C GLY A 6 -13.48 12.55 2.94
N VAL A 7 -14.79 12.31 3.08
CA VAL A 7 -15.83 12.94 2.25
C VAL A 7 -15.79 14.48 2.35
N GLY A 8 -15.46 15.02 3.53
CA GLY A 8 -15.32 16.46 3.75
C GLY A 8 -14.11 17.10 3.04
N ASN A 9 -13.21 16.29 2.47
CA ASN A 9 -12.08 16.80 1.69
C ASN A 9 -12.46 17.16 0.25
N ILE A 10 -13.70 16.91 -0.19
CA ILE A 10 -14.22 17.36 -1.49
C ILE A 10 -15.04 18.63 -1.27
N ARG A 11 -14.64 19.73 -1.91
CA ARG A 11 -15.31 21.03 -1.73
C ARG A 11 -16.78 21.00 -2.17
N ALA A 12 -17.13 20.27 -3.23
CA ALA A 12 -18.52 20.06 -3.63
C ALA A 12 -19.40 19.37 -2.57
N HIS A 13 -18.81 18.60 -1.64
CA HIS A 13 -19.53 18.02 -0.49
C HIS A 13 -19.44 18.88 0.77
N HIS A 14 -18.40 19.69 0.88
CA HIS A 14 -18.17 20.57 2.01
C HIS A 14 -17.65 21.94 1.54
N PRO A 15 -18.55 22.89 1.24
CA PRO A 15 -18.18 24.19 0.64
C PRO A 15 -17.18 25.00 1.47
N ALA A 16 -17.17 24.80 2.79
CA ALA A 16 -16.22 25.45 3.71
C ALA A 16 -14.81 24.84 3.67
N ASN A 17 -14.57 23.76 2.92
CA ASN A 17 -13.26 23.15 2.81
C ASN A 17 -12.25 24.09 2.14
N ALA A 18 -11.15 24.34 2.86
CA ALA A 18 -10.05 25.20 2.40
C ALA A 18 -9.31 24.64 1.17
N THR A 19 -9.32 23.31 0.97
CA THR A 19 -8.64 22.67 -0.16
C THR A 19 -9.46 22.79 -1.44
N SER A 20 -8.85 23.30 -2.51
CA SER A 20 -9.48 23.36 -3.83
C SER A 20 -9.48 21.98 -4.50
N THR A 21 -10.64 21.51 -4.95
CA THR A 21 -10.79 20.18 -5.58
C THR A 21 -11.50 20.24 -6.94
N PRO A 22 -11.10 21.12 -7.89
CA PRO A 22 -11.89 21.45 -9.08
C PRO A 22 -12.28 20.24 -9.93
N PHE A 23 -11.36 19.27 -10.10
CA PHE A 23 -11.65 18.06 -10.87
C PHE A 23 -12.62 17.10 -10.17
N LEU A 24 -12.56 17.01 -8.83
CA LEU A 24 -13.53 16.21 -8.07
C LEU A 24 -14.88 16.91 -8.02
N ASP A 25 -14.89 18.23 -7.88
CA ASP A 25 -16.11 19.04 -7.87
C ASP A 25 -16.84 18.90 -9.21
N GLN A 26 -16.11 18.96 -10.33
CA GLN A 26 -16.67 18.69 -11.65
C GLN A 26 -17.22 17.27 -11.76
N LEU A 27 -16.51 16.26 -11.25
CA LEU A 27 -16.98 14.87 -11.28
C LEU A 27 -18.29 14.69 -10.49
N VAL A 28 -18.39 15.33 -9.32
CA VAL A 28 -19.61 15.34 -8.49
C VAL A 28 -20.78 15.99 -9.22
N GLN A 29 -20.56 17.10 -9.94
CA GLN A 29 -21.61 17.79 -10.68
C GLN A 29 -22.07 17.02 -11.92
N GLN A 30 -21.16 16.32 -12.58
CA GLN A 30 -21.42 15.68 -13.88
C GLN A 30 -21.93 14.24 -13.77
N ARG A 31 -21.80 13.59 -12.61
CA ARG A 31 -22.03 12.15 -12.43
C ARG A 31 -22.72 11.85 -11.10
N MET A 32 -22.91 10.56 -10.81
CA MET A 32 -23.50 10.10 -9.57
C MET A 32 -22.53 10.27 -8.39
N SER A 33 -23.05 10.80 -7.28
CA SER A 33 -22.36 10.85 -5.99
C SER A 33 -23.11 10.00 -4.96
N LEU A 34 -22.38 9.20 -4.19
CA LEU A 34 -22.93 8.33 -3.15
C LEU A 34 -22.82 9.02 -1.78
N SER A 35 -23.95 9.42 -1.20
CA SER A 35 -24.00 10.03 0.14
C SER A 35 -23.78 9.03 1.28
N HIS A 36 -24.01 7.74 1.02
CA HIS A 36 -23.86 6.63 1.97
C HIS A 36 -22.91 5.56 1.44
N ALA A 37 -21.68 5.94 1.12
CA ALA A 37 -20.61 5.01 0.75
C ALA A 37 -19.72 4.70 1.96
N HIS A 38 -19.70 3.43 2.39
CA HIS A 38 -18.93 3.00 3.55
C HIS A 38 -17.74 2.13 3.14
N ALA A 39 -16.57 2.41 3.69
CA ALA A 39 -15.42 1.52 3.59
C ALA A 39 -15.63 0.28 4.47
N ALA A 40 -15.08 -0.87 4.06
CA ALA A 40 -15.15 -2.11 4.84
C ALA A 40 -14.49 -2.00 6.24
N SER A 41 -13.63 -0.98 6.44
CA SER A 41 -13.01 -0.63 7.72
C SER A 41 -12.35 0.74 7.62
N GLY A 42 -12.23 1.46 8.75
CA GLY A 42 -11.43 2.69 8.87
C GLY A 42 -9.90 2.48 8.88
N ALA A 43 -9.40 1.32 8.45
CA ALA A 43 -7.98 1.04 8.39
C ALA A 43 -7.56 0.54 6.99
N CYS A 44 -6.40 1.02 6.51
CA CYS A 44 -5.97 0.85 5.12
C CYS A 44 -5.92 -0.62 4.67
N THR A 45 -5.32 -1.53 5.44
CA THR A 45 -5.22 -2.96 5.10
C THR A 45 -6.60 -3.60 4.89
N ARG A 46 -7.54 -3.32 5.79
CA ARG A 46 -8.88 -3.92 5.76
C ARG A 46 -9.73 -3.31 4.65
N SER A 47 -9.65 -2.00 4.44
CA SER A 47 -10.31 -1.31 3.32
C SER A 47 -9.79 -1.83 1.96
N ARG A 48 -8.47 -1.95 1.81
CA ARG A 48 -7.81 -2.45 0.59
C ARG A 48 -7.98 -3.95 0.36
N TYR A 49 -8.28 -4.73 1.40
CA TYR A 49 -8.72 -6.11 1.24
C TYR A 49 -10.15 -6.18 0.70
N GLY A 50 -11.07 -5.43 1.31
CA GLY A 50 -12.50 -5.54 0.98
C GLY A 50 -12.82 -5.12 -0.46
N LEU A 51 -12.21 -4.04 -0.95
CA LEU A 51 -12.53 -3.45 -2.25
C LEU A 51 -12.32 -4.41 -3.44
N PRO A 52 -11.12 -4.96 -3.69
CA PRO A 52 -10.89 -5.81 -4.86
C PRO A 52 -11.34 -7.27 -4.67
N THR A 53 -11.52 -7.73 -3.42
CA THR A 53 -12.01 -9.09 -3.15
C THR A 53 -13.54 -9.16 -3.07
N GLY A 54 -14.23 -8.06 -2.79
CA GLY A 54 -15.68 -8.05 -2.51
C GLY A 54 -16.06 -8.82 -1.24
N ARG A 55 -15.11 -9.11 -0.35
CA ARG A 55 -15.32 -9.96 0.84
C ARG A 55 -15.15 -9.18 2.12
N TYR A 56 -15.97 -9.50 3.11
CA TYR A 56 -15.79 -9.02 4.47
C TYR A 56 -14.42 -9.42 5.04
N THR A 57 -13.81 -8.49 5.78
CA THR A 57 -12.43 -8.58 6.27
C THR A 57 -12.24 -9.64 7.35
N TRP A 58 -13.29 -9.97 8.11
CA TRP A 58 -13.28 -11.07 9.09
C TRP A 58 -13.16 -12.47 8.45
N ARG A 59 -13.30 -12.58 7.13
CA ARG A 59 -13.02 -13.84 6.41
C ARG A 59 -11.51 -14.09 6.20
N THR A 60 -10.67 -13.12 6.57
CA THR A 60 -9.22 -13.29 6.58
C THR A 60 -8.76 -13.80 7.95
N ARG A 61 -7.62 -14.49 7.98
CA ARG A 61 -6.96 -14.86 9.24
C ARG A 61 -6.28 -13.67 9.93
N PHE A 62 -6.42 -12.45 9.40
CA PHE A 62 -5.78 -11.26 9.90
C PHE A 62 -6.74 -10.45 10.77
N LEU A 63 -6.44 -10.40 12.06
CA LEU A 63 -7.25 -9.70 13.07
C LEU A 63 -6.63 -8.35 13.49
N GLY A 64 -5.52 -7.93 12.88
CA GLY A 64 -4.84 -6.68 13.22
C GLY A 64 -5.49 -5.44 12.60
N HIS A 65 -5.11 -4.26 13.12
CA HIS A 65 -5.59 -2.97 12.60
C HIS A 65 -4.93 -2.60 11.27
N ALA A 66 -3.63 -2.81 11.13
CA ALA A 66 -2.87 -2.62 9.90
C ALA A 66 -1.92 -3.81 9.76
N LEU A 67 -1.83 -4.39 8.56
CA LEU A 67 -0.82 -5.40 8.28
C LEU A 67 0.52 -4.76 8.59
N VAL A 68 1.41 -5.43 9.30
CA VAL A 68 2.81 -4.99 9.37
C VAL A 68 3.44 -5.26 8.00
N LEU A 69 4.49 -4.54 7.61
CA LEU A 69 5.24 -4.72 6.34
C LEU A 69 5.65 -6.18 6.02
N TYR A 70 5.54 -7.09 6.99
CA TYR A 70 5.88 -8.52 6.89
C TYR A 70 4.72 -9.46 7.25
N GLY A 71 3.51 -8.92 7.38
CA GLY A 71 2.34 -9.70 7.76
C GLY A 71 1.86 -10.65 6.68
N ALA A 72 1.14 -11.68 7.11
CA ALA A 72 0.65 -12.75 6.27
C ALA A 72 -0.12 -12.22 5.04
N ARG A 73 0.02 -12.93 3.94
CA ARG A 73 -0.71 -12.70 2.69
C ARG A 73 -2.21 -12.83 2.93
N ILE A 74 -2.93 -11.72 2.98
CA ILE A 74 -4.38 -11.77 3.26
C ILE A 74 -5.23 -11.95 2.01
N ILE A 75 -4.75 -11.57 0.82
CA ILE A 75 -5.62 -11.51 -0.36
C ILE A 75 -5.86 -12.82 -1.15
N GLN A 76 -5.04 -13.85 -1.27
CA GLN A 76 -5.28 -15.00 -2.20
C GLN A 76 -5.67 -14.68 -3.67
N ARG A 77 -6.88 -14.15 -3.96
CA ARG A 77 -7.41 -13.79 -5.29
C ARG A 77 -8.11 -12.43 -5.27
N GLU A 78 -7.85 -11.59 -6.27
CA GLU A 78 -8.58 -10.34 -6.54
C GLU A 78 -9.85 -10.65 -7.32
N CYS A 79 -10.94 -10.99 -6.63
CA CYS A 79 -12.17 -11.45 -7.27
C CYS A 79 -12.69 -10.50 -8.36
N ALA A 80 -12.74 -9.19 -8.08
CA ALA A 80 -13.23 -8.21 -9.05
C ALA A 80 -12.30 -8.11 -10.27
N THR A 81 -10.99 -8.07 -10.04
CA THR A 81 -10.01 -7.94 -11.12
C THR A 81 -9.93 -9.21 -11.97
N CYS A 82 -9.95 -10.39 -11.34
CA CYS A 82 -10.01 -11.65 -12.06
C CYS A 82 -11.26 -11.76 -12.93
N PHE A 83 -12.43 -11.36 -12.41
CA PHE A 83 -13.67 -11.35 -13.17
C PHE A 83 -13.55 -10.46 -14.42
N LEU A 84 -13.00 -9.24 -14.28
CA LEU A 84 -12.78 -8.34 -15.41
C LEU A 84 -11.83 -8.96 -16.45
N LYS A 85 -10.73 -9.58 -16.01
CA LYS A 85 -9.79 -10.27 -16.92
C LYS A 85 -10.43 -11.42 -17.69
N GLU A 86 -11.28 -12.21 -17.04
CA GLU A 86 -12.05 -13.28 -17.70
C GLU A 86 -12.94 -12.73 -18.83
N HIS A 87 -13.25 -11.43 -18.81
CA HIS A 87 -14.03 -10.73 -19.83
C HIS A 87 -13.17 -9.87 -20.77
N GLY A 88 -11.87 -10.15 -20.88
CA GLY A 88 -10.98 -9.52 -21.86
C GLY A 88 -10.45 -8.13 -21.46
N TYR A 89 -10.64 -7.70 -20.21
CA TYR A 89 -10.05 -6.46 -19.73
C TYR A 89 -8.57 -6.65 -19.35
N HIS A 90 -7.74 -5.66 -19.71
CA HIS A 90 -6.38 -5.52 -19.20
C HIS A 90 -6.38 -4.77 -17.87
N ALA A 91 -5.83 -5.37 -16.81
CA ALA A 91 -5.94 -4.82 -15.46
C ALA A 91 -4.59 -4.38 -14.89
N VAL A 92 -4.47 -3.09 -14.56
CA VAL A 92 -3.25 -2.51 -13.99
C VAL A 92 -3.50 -2.00 -12.57
N CYS A 93 -2.57 -2.28 -11.65
CA CYS A 93 -2.60 -1.75 -10.29
C CYS A 93 -1.52 -0.67 -10.12
N VAL A 94 -1.93 0.58 -9.84
CA VAL A 94 -1.00 1.70 -9.63
C VAL A 94 -1.07 2.24 -8.21
N GLY A 95 0.08 2.45 -7.59
CA GLY A 95 0.24 3.09 -6.28
C GLY A 95 0.30 2.12 -5.10
N LYS A 96 -0.22 2.55 -3.95
CA LYS A 96 -0.16 1.77 -2.71
C LYS A 96 -1.11 0.58 -2.78
N ARG A 97 -0.62 -0.62 -2.44
CA ARG A 97 -1.44 -1.83 -2.33
C ARG A 97 -1.59 -2.34 -0.90
N TYR A 98 -0.49 -2.39 -0.15
CA TYR A 98 -0.43 -2.72 1.28
C TYR A 98 -1.25 -3.93 1.78
N VAL A 99 -0.97 -5.13 1.22
CA VAL A 99 -1.57 -6.41 1.67
C VAL A 99 -0.58 -7.59 1.75
N GLY A 100 0.70 -7.28 2.03
CA GLY A 100 1.74 -8.27 2.35
C GLY A 100 2.47 -8.80 1.12
N ARG A 101 3.67 -8.27 0.88
CA ARG A 101 4.61 -8.74 -0.14
C ARG A 101 5.75 -9.52 0.50
N LYS A 102 6.22 -10.57 -0.17
CA LYS A 102 7.39 -11.34 0.27
C LYS A 102 8.64 -10.60 -0.20
N TRP A 103 9.26 -9.87 0.74
CA TRP A 103 10.62 -9.42 0.56
C TRP A 103 11.59 -10.56 0.86
N PRO A 104 12.67 -10.72 0.06
CA PRO A 104 13.76 -11.62 0.38
C PRO A 104 14.56 -11.02 1.55
N VAL A 105 14.08 -11.24 2.76
CA VAL A 105 14.76 -10.87 4.00
C VAL A 105 15.59 -12.05 4.51
N PRO A 106 16.80 -11.83 5.05
CA PRO A 106 17.59 -12.86 5.73
C PRO A 106 16.76 -13.55 6.82
N GLN A 107 16.99 -14.86 7.02
CA GLN A 107 16.17 -15.70 7.89
C GLN A 107 16.16 -15.22 9.36
N ALA A 108 17.24 -14.59 9.82
CA ALA A 108 17.36 -13.98 11.15
C ALA A 108 16.33 -12.88 11.43
N ASN A 109 15.70 -12.32 10.40
CA ASN A 109 14.76 -11.21 10.53
C ASN A 109 13.29 -11.61 10.28
N ARG A 110 12.96 -12.90 10.29
CA ARG A 110 11.56 -13.37 10.22
C ARG A 110 10.97 -13.42 11.62
N GLY A 111 9.90 -12.66 11.87
CA GLY A 111 9.16 -12.70 13.14
C GLY A 111 9.30 -11.46 14.04
N VAL A 112 9.84 -10.36 13.51
CA VAL A 112 9.93 -9.07 14.23
C VAL A 112 8.55 -8.64 14.72
N SER A 113 8.39 -8.53 16.05
CA SER A 113 7.14 -8.20 16.71
C SER A 113 6.80 -6.71 16.59
N ARG A 114 5.56 -6.33 16.94
CA ARG A 114 5.10 -4.93 16.98
C ARG A 114 5.98 -4.03 17.87
N ALA A 115 6.54 -4.58 18.94
CA ALA A 115 7.41 -3.86 19.87
C ALA A 115 8.80 -3.61 19.28
N ASP A 116 9.25 -4.50 18.39
CA ASP A 116 10.50 -4.38 17.66
C ASP A 116 10.36 -3.52 16.38
N GLU A 117 9.16 -3.02 16.04
CA GLU A 117 8.90 -2.38 14.73
C GLU A 117 9.72 -1.12 14.44
N ARG A 118 10.10 -0.35 15.47
CA ARG A 118 11.00 0.80 15.28
C ARG A 118 12.44 0.37 15.02
N HIS A 119 12.90 -0.73 15.64
CA HIS A 119 14.30 -1.17 15.59
C HIS A 119 14.55 -2.29 14.57
N GLY A 120 13.73 -3.33 14.52
CA GLY A 120 13.85 -4.47 13.62
C GLY A 120 13.56 -4.16 12.15
N GLN A 121 12.84 -3.08 11.84
CA GLN A 121 12.74 -2.58 10.45
C GLN A 121 13.97 -1.81 10.00
N MET A 122 14.68 -1.16 10.93
CA MET A 122 15.97 -0.52 10.63
C MET A 122 17.05 -1.57 10.35
N SER A 123 17.03 -2.69 11.08
CA SER A 123 17.99 -3.80 10.93
C SER A 123 17.75 -4.69 9.71
N LEU A 124 16.65 -4.47 8.98
CA LEU A 124 16.25 -5.29 7.83
C LEU A 124 16.98 -4.83 6.56
N THR A 125 18.11 -5.46 6.24
CA THR A 125 18.76 -5.32 4.93
C THR A 125 17.87 -5.96 3.86
N ARG A 126 17.21 -5.12 3.05
CA ARG A 126 16.50 -5.56 1.85
C ARG A 126 17.51 -5.72 0.72
N ASN A 127 17.50 -6.90 0.08
CA ASN A 127 18.15 -7.05 -1.20
C ASN A 127 17.19 -6.53 -2.30
N PHE A 128 17.38 -5.27 -2.69
CA PHE A 128 16.56 -4.60 -3.71
C PHE A 128 16.83 -5.09 -5.14
N THR A 129 17.90 -5.88 -5.39
CA THR A 129 18.17 -6.45 -6.71
C THR A 129 17.41 -7.75 -6.97
N ARG A 130 16.85 -8.38 -5.92
CA ARG A 130 16.09 -9.61 -6.06
C ARG A 130 14.66 -9.35 -6.51
N ARG A 131 14.15 -10.27 -7.34
CA ARG A 131 12.73 -10.34 -7.67
C ARG A 131 11.90 -10.59 -6.40
N LEU A 132 10.84 -9.82 -6.27
CA LEU A 132 9.88 -9.90 -5.19
C LEU A 132 8.88 -11.05 -5.45
N GLY A 133 8.18 -11.48 -4.39
CA GLY A 133 7.11 -12.48 -4.52
C GLY A 133 5.79 -12.07 -3.86
N GLY A 134 4.67 -12.60 -4.36
CA GLY A 134 3.32 -12.34 -3.83
C GLY A 134 2.67 -11.09 -4.41
N GLU A 135 2.96 -10.82 -5.68
CA GLU A 135 2.60 -9.63 -6.42
C GLU A 135 1.10 -9.51 -6.69
N PRO A 136 0.58 -8.28 -6.90
CA PRO A 136 -0.68 -8.03 -7.62
C PRO A 136 -0.85 -8.85 -8.90
N THR A 137 0.23 -9.00 -9.68
CA THR A 137 0.19 -9.71 -10.96
C THR A 137 -0.08 -11.22 -10.80
N GLN A 138 0.24 -11.79 -9.64
CA GLN A 138 -0.10 -13.19 -9.31
C GLN A 138 -1.53 -13.37 -8.81
N ARG A 139 -2.29 -12.28 -8.62
CA ARG A 139 -3.60 -12.32 -7.94
C ARG A 139 -4.76 -11.78 -8.74
N GLY A 140 -4.52 -11.30 -9.95
CA GLY A 140 -5.59 -10.84 -10.82
C GLY A 140 -5.27 -9.58 -11.58
N PHE A 141 -4.14 -8.91 -11.35
CA PHE A 141 -3.68 -7.85 -12.24
C PHE A 141 -2.77 -8.42 -13.33
N ASP A 142 -2.63 -7.72 -14.46
CA ASP A 142 -1.62 -7.97 -15.49
C ASP A 142 -0.33 -7.23 -15.15
N GLU A 143 -0.46 -6.01 -14.65
CA GLU A 143 0.67 -5.13 -14.34
C GLU A 143 0.54 -4.45 -12.99
N TYR A 144 1.68 -4.06 -12.43
CA TYR A 144 1.76 -3.27 -11.22
C TYR A 144 2.88 -2.25 -11.26
N PHE A 145 2.57 -1.03 -10.83
CA PHE A 145 3.55 0.00 -10.54
C PHE A 145 3.21 0.70 -9.24
N GLY A 146 4.09 0.67 -8.23
CA GLY A 146 3.79 1.36 -6.99
C GLY A 146 4.75 1.07 -5.85
N VAL A 147 4.23 1.21 -4.63
CA VAL A 147 5.00 1.10 -3.39
C VAL A 147 4.24 0.21 -2.41
N ASP A 148 4.96 -0.54 -1.59
CA ASP A 148 4.31 -1.41 -0.61
C ASP A 148 3.68 -0.59 0.52
N ALA A 149 4.45 0.28 1.19
CA ALA A 149 3.95 1.30 2.10
C ALA A 149 4.84 2.54 2.15
N LEU A 150 4.20 3.68 2.41
CA LEU A 150 4.83 5.00 2.50
C LEU A 150 5.31 5.33 3.92
N ASN A 151 4.81 4.61 4.93
CA ASN A 151 4.93 5.00 6.33
C ASN A 151 6.13 4.34 7.05
N TYR A 152 7.10 3.81 6.30
CA TYR A 152 8.20 3.02 6.85
C TYR A 152 9.54 3.37 6.21
N PHE A 153 10.62 3.11 6.96
CA PHE A 153 11.98 3.62 6.76
C PHE A 153 12.68 3.27 5.42
N ARG A 154 12.05 2.50 4.52
CA ARG A 154 12.62 2.14 3.21
C ARG A 154 11.51 2.07 2.15
N VAL A 155 11.42 3.10 1.33
CA VAL A 155 10.47 3.22 0.21
C VAL A 155 11.23 3.01 -1.10
N ALA A 156 10.68 2.17 -1.98
CA ALA A 156 11.20 1.96 -3.32
C ALA A 156 10.03 1.80 -4.29
N PHE A 157 10.15 2.37 -5.48
CA PHE A 157 9.21 2.09 -6.57
C PHE A 157 9.43 0.68 -7.08
N ILE A 158 8.33 -0.04 -7.25
CA ILE A 158 8.30 -1.42 -7.68
C ILE A 158 7.48 -1.48 -8.96
N GLU A 159 8.06 -2.07 -9.99
CA GLU A 159 7.39 -2.44 -11.21
C GLU A 159 7.29 -3.97 -11.27
N ASN A 160 6.07 -4.48 -11.25
CA ASN A 160 5.75 -5.90 -11.18
C ASN A 160 6.45 -6.61 -10.00
N VAL A 161 7.58 -7.25 -10.31
CA VAL A 161 8.41 -8.04 -9.40
C VAL A 161 9.75 -7.38 -9.08
N ALA A 162 10.07 -6.22 -9.63
CA ALA A 162 11.39 -5.61 -9.54
C ALA A 162 11.33 -4.21 -8.94
N VAL A 163 12.37 -3.84 -8.21
CA VAL A 163 12.59 -2.46 -7.78
C VAL A 163 13.13 -1.68 -8.96
N VAL A 164 12.47 -0.57 -9.30
CA VAL A 164 12.76 0.22 -10.52
C VAL A 164 14.13 0.90 -10.43
N VAL A 165 14.40 1.54 -9.29
CA VAL A 165 15.66 2.22 -9.03
C VAL A 165 16.21 1.71 -7.71
N GLN A 166 17.45 1.23 -7.74
CA GLN A 166 18.13 0.79 -6.53
C GLN A 166 18.31 2.00 -5.60
N PRO A 167 17.97 1.88 -4.30
CA PRO A 167 18.17 2.98 -3.37
C PRO A 167 19.65 3.37 -3.30
N ASN A 168 19.91 4.66 -3.52
CA ASN A 168 21.24 5.28 -3.44
C ASN A 168 21.38 6.22 -2.22
N VAL A 169 20.29 6.39 -1.46
CA VAL A 169 20.24 7.18 -0.23
C VAL A 169 19.65 6.32 0.88
N TRP A 170 20.28 6.39 2.05
CA TRP A 170 19.89 5.65 3.23
C TRP A 170 19.47 6.62 4.34
N TYR A 171 18.46 6.19 5.09
CA TYR A 171 18.03 6.90 6.29
C TYR A 171 18.77 6.32 7.49
N ASP A 172 19.61 7.14 8.10
CA ASP A 172 20.31 6.80 9.33
C ASP A 172 19.59 7.45 10.51
N TYR A 173 18.95 6.62 11.33
CA TYR A 173 18.32 7.08 12.56
C TYR A 173 19.39 7.33 13.63
N ALA A 174 19.63 8.60 13.95
CA ALA A 174 20.45 8.99 15.09
C ALA A 174 19.55 9.23 16.31
N SER A 175 19.54 8.28 17.24
CA SER A 175 18.73 8.38 18.49
C SER A 175 19.09 9.60 19.35
N SER A 176 20.29 10.17 19.16
CA SER A 176 20.82 11.31 19.89
C SER A 176 20.37 12.68 19.36
N GLU A 177 19.85 12.78 18.12
CA GLU A 177 19.69 14.09 17.46
C GLU A 177 18.24 14.57 17.28
N GLY A 178 17.25 13.76 17.66
CA GLY A 178 15.84 14.11 17.43
C GLY A 178 15.49 14.38 15.95
N GLY A 179 16.38 14.04 15.02
CA GLY A 179 16.35 14.44 13.62
C GLY A 179 16.85 13.35 12.68
N ALA A 180 16.50 13.50 11.40
CA ALA A 180 16.83 12.57 10.32
C ALA A 180 18.16 12.94 9.66
N ARG A 181 19.09 11.99 9.53
CA ARG A 181 20.26 12.12 8.64
C ARG A 181 20.08 11.22 7.43
N PHE A 182 20.34 11.77 6.25
CA PHE A 182 20.37 11.02 5.00
C PHE A 182 21.81 10.86 4.55
N THR A 183 22.26 9.63 4.38
CA THR A 183 23.58 9.32 3.84
C THR A 183 23.44 8.83 2.41
N SER A 184 24.18 9.46 1.49
CA SER A 184 24.34 8.91 0.15
C SER A 184 25.48 7.90 0.20
N HIS A 185 25.24 6.71 -0.35
CA HIS A 185 26.32 5.79 -0.66
C HIS A 185 26.46 5.81 -2.18
N ALA A 186 27.64 6.20 -2.66
CA ALA A 186 27.95 6.14 -4.09
C ALA A 186 27.75 4.68 -4.55
N CYS A 187 27.04 4.53 -5.67
CA CYS A 187 26.78 3.24 -6.30
C CYS A 187 28.07 2.52 -6.70
#